data_AF-A0A1T4LB50-F1
#
_entry.id   AF-A0A1T4LB50-F1
#
_cell.length_a   1.000
_cell.length_b   1.000
_cell.length_c   1.000
_cell.angle_alpha   90.00
_cell.angle_beta   90.00
_cell.angle_gamma   90.00
#
_symmetry.space_group_name_H-M   'P 1'
#
loop_
_entity.id
_entity.type
_entity.pdbx_description
1 polymer ?
#
loop_
_entity_poly.entity_id
_entity_poly.type
_entity_poly.pdbx_seq_one_letter_code
_entity_poly.pdbx_strand_id
1 'polypeptide(L)' 'MRNIYKKDPASLAVMAITLILFISALFTTGFTHDLLLETGVFLVSVKLVIMNYKNGVTADAIQTQLKEIKELLIKQ' A
#
# COMPACT_ATOMS: atom_id res chain seq x y z
N MET A 1 -10.80 -11.10 3.29
CA MET A 1 -9.66 -10.58 2.49
C MET A 1 -10.17 -10.13 1.12
N ARG A 2 -10.91 -9.00 1.04
CA ARG A 2 -11.78 -8.68 -0.09
C ARG A 2 -11.27 -7.46 -0.89
N ASN A 3 -10.83 -7.75 -2.12
CA ASN A 3 -10.99 -6.95 -3.34
C ASN A 3 -10.12 -5.72 -3.67
N ILE A 4 -9.19 -5.26 -2.83
CA ILE A 4 -8.24 -4.19 -3.25
C ILE A 4 -7.27 -4.70 -4.34
N TYR A 5 -6.87 -5.98 -4.28
CA TYR A 5 -5.90 -6.60 -5.19
C TYR A 5 -6.36 -6.68 -6.66
N LYS A 6 -7.67 -6.55 -6.93
CA LYS A 6 -8.20 -6.71 -8.28
C LYS A 6 -8.24 -5.42 -9.09
N LYS A 7 -8.11 -4.24 -8.45
CA LYS A 7 -8.22 -2.93 -9.12
C LYS A 7 -6.89 -2.25 -9.44
N ASP A 8 -5.79 -2.64 -8.81
CA ASP A 8 -4.48 -2.03 -9.06
C ASP A 8 -3.33 -3.06 -9.06
N PRO A 9 -3.23 -3.87 -10.13
CA PRO A 9 -2.16 -4.85 -10.29
C PRO A 9 -0.78 -4.19 -10.42
N ALA A 10 -0.72 -2.93 -10.86
CA ALA A 10 0.53 -2.19 -10.99
C ALA A 10 1.09 -1.82 -9.62
N SER A 11 0.27 -1.31 -8.70
CA SER A 11 0.67 -1.06 -7.31
C SER A 11 1.13 -2.34 -6.60
N LEU A 12 0.48 -3.47 -6.87
CA LEU A 12 0.91 -4.76 -6.33
C LEU A 12 2.29 -5.18 -6.87
N ALA A 13 2.51 -5.03 -8.18
CA ALA A 13 3.78 -5.34 -8.82
C ALA A 13 4.92 -4.45 -8.27
N VAL A 14 4.68 -3.14 -8.11
CA VAL A 14 5.67 -2.21 -7.54
C VAL A 14 6.01 -2.58 -6.10
N MET A 15 5.01 -2.94 -5.29
CA MET A 15 5.24 -3.45 -3.92
C MET A 15 6.12 -4.70 -3.92
N ALA A 16 5.80 -5.67 -4.77
CA ALA A 16 6.52 -6.94 -4.83
C ALA A 16 7.97 -6.74 -5.30
N ILE A 17 8.19 -5.93 -6.35
CA ILE A 17 9.53 -5.62 -6.85
C ILE A 17 10.35 -4.88 -5.79
N THR A 18 9.76 -3.88 -5.13
CA THR A 18 10.42 -3.13 -4.05
C THR A 18 10.85 -4.07 -2.91
N LEU A 19 10.01 -5.02 -2.54
CA LEU A 19 10.32 -6.01 -1.50
C LEU A 19 11.47 -6.94 -1.92
N ILE A 20 11.48 -7.44 -3.15
CA ILE A 20 12.53 -8.33 -3.68
C ILE A 20 13.87 -7.60 -3.74
N LEU A 21 13.89 -6.37 -4.24
CA LEU A 21 15.10 -5.53 -4.31
C LEU A 21 15.62 -5.22 -2.91
N PHE A 22 14.74 -4.93 -1.95
CA PHE A 22 15.12 -4.68 -0.57
C PHE A 22 15.76 -5.92 0.10
N ILE A 23 15.15 -7.09 -0.05
CA ILE A 23 15.71 -8.35 0.45
C ILE A 23 17.07 -8.62 -0.20
N SER A 24 17.17 -8.43 -1.52
CA SER A 24 18.43 -8.63 -2.25
C SER A 24 19.53 -7.69 -1.74
N ALA A 25 19.20 -6.42 -1.45
CA ALA A 25 20.14 -5.46 -0.89
C ALA A 25 20.68 -5.93 0.47
N LEU A 26 19.83 -6.35 1.40
CA LEU A 26 20.23 -6.86 2.72
C LEU A 26 21.27 -8.00 2.65
N PHE A 27 21.14 -8.90 1.67
CA PHE A 27 22.09 -10.00 1.47
C PHE A 27 23.39 -9.57 0.79
N THR A 28 23.36 -8.47 0.02
CA THR A 28 24.52 -8.00 -0.76
C THR A 28 25.43 -7.08 0.07
N THR A 29 24.88 -6.21 0.91
CA THR A 29 25.63 -5.26 1.76
C THR A 29 26.02 -5.84 3.12
N GLY A 30 25.33 -6.88 3.58
CA GLY A 30 25.64 -7.60 4.82
C GLY A 30 25.10 -6.91 6.07
N PHE A 31 24.64 -7.73 7.03
CA PHE A 31 23.88 -7.34 8.23
C PHE A 31 24.58 -6.35 9.20
N THR A 32 25.83 -5.99 8.94
CA THR A 32 26.70 -5.34 9.92
C THR A 32 27.16 -3.94 9.51
N HIS A 33 27.13 -3.58 8.22
CA HIS A 33 27.72 -2.29 7.80
C HIS A 33 26.73 -1.12 7.90
N ASP A 34 25.43 -1.34 7.72
CA ASP A 34 24.43 -0.25 7.73
C ASP A 34 23.00 -0.71 8.13
N LEU A 35 22.89 -1.68 9.05
CA LEU A 35 21.63 -2.30 9.45
C LEU A 35 20.53 -1.30 9.86
N LEU A 36 20.88 -0.20 10.54
CA LEU A 36 19.93 0.84 10.93
C LEU A 36 19.40 1.63 9.74
N LEU A 37 20.26 1.92 8.75
CA LEU A 37 19.90 2.60 7.52
C LEU A 37 18.96 1.71 6.69
N GLU A 38 19.32 0.44 6.54
CA GLU A 38 18.53 -0.56 5.81
C GLU A 38 17.19 -0.85 6.49
N THR A 39 17.16 -0.98 7.82
CA THR A 39 15.92 -1.12 8.60
C THR A 39 15.04 0.13 8.52
N GLY A 40 15.65 1.32 8.45
CA GLY A 40 14.95 2.58 8.22
C GLY A 40 14.24 2.60 6.85
N VAL A 41 14.93 2.20 5.80
CA VAL A 41 14.35 2.07 4.44
C VAL A 41 13.24 1.03 4.43
N PHE A 42 13.41 -0.12 5.10
CA PHE A 42 12.36 -1.14 5.25
C PHE A 42 11.10 -0.59 5.91
N LEU A 43 11.27 0.11 7.04
CA LEU A 43 10.16 0.68 7.80
C LEU A 43 9.41 1.74 6.99
N VAL A 44 10.11 2.51 6.16
CA VAL A 44 9.48 3.44 5.21
C VAL A 44 8.66 2.66 4.17
N SER A 45 9.17 1.57 3.61
CA SER A 45 8.40 0.72 2.68
C SER A 45 7.14 0.16 3.35
N VAL A 46 7.24 -0.43 4.55
CA VAL A 46 6.09 -0.95 5.30
C VAL A 46 5.07 0.15 5.60
N LYS A 47 5.53 1.34 6.00
CA LYS A 47 4.66 2.51 6.24
C LYS A 47 3.90 2.91 4.98
N LEU A 48 4.56 2.95 3.83
CA LEU A 48 3.92 3.28 2.55
C LEU A 48 2.88 2.24 2.13
N VAL A 49 3.15 0.95 2.35
CA VAL A 49 2.18 -0.13 2.11
C VAL A 49 0.94 0.02 2.99
N ILE A 50 1.14 0.23 4.29
CA ILE A 50 0.04 0.43 5.26
C ILE A 50 -0.75 1.70 4.90
N MET A 51 -0.07 2.78 4.53
CA MET A 51 -0.72 4.03 4.12
C MET A 51 -1.57 3.84 2.87
N ASN A 52 -1.06 3.15 1.85
CA ASN A 52 -1.82 2.88 0.64
C ASN A 52 -3.07 2.02 0.93
N TYR A 53 -2.93 1.01 1.80
CA TYR A 53 -4.08 0.23 2.26
C TYR A 53 -5.13 1.10 2.97
N LYS A 54 -4.72 1.94 3.92
CA LYS A 54 -5.63 2.84 4.64
C LYS A 54 -6.33 3.81 3.67
N ASN A 55 -5.59 4.37 2.72
CA ASN A 55 -6.15 5.25 1.70
C ASN A 55 -7.20 4.54 0.83
N GLY A 56 -6.95 3.28 0.45
CA GLY A 56 -7.92 2.47 -0.29
C GLY A 56 -9.21 2.25 0.50
N VAL A 57 -9.12 1.89 1.77
CA VAL A 57 -10.29 1.72 2.66
C VAL A 57 -11.07 3.04 2.81
N THR A 58 -10.36 4.15 3.00
CA THR A 58 -11.00 5.48 3.08
C THR A 58 -11.67 5.88 1.77
N ALA A 59 -11.04 5.60 0.62
CA ALA A 59 -11.61 5.89 -0.69
C ALA A 59 -12.90 5.10 -0.95
N ASP A 60 -12.94 3.81 -0.57
CA ASP A 60 -14.15 2.98 -0.67
C ASP A 60 -15.28 3.49 0.24
N ALA A 61 -14.95 3.95 1.45
CA ALA A 61 -15.93 4.56 2.37
C ALA A 61 -16.52 5.86 1.77
N ILE A 62 -15.67 6.72 1.21
CA ILE A 62 -16.10 7.95 0.54
C ILE A 62 -16.99 7.63 -0.67
N GLN A 63 -16.62 6.65 -1.51
CA GLN A 63 -17.45 6.24 -2.65
C GLN A 63 -18.83 5.72 -2.21
N THR A 64 -18.88 5.01 -1.09
CA THR A 64 -20.14 4.50 -0.53
C THR A 64 -21.04 5.66 -0.07
N GLN A 65 -20.49 6.62 0.68
CA GLN A 65 -21.24 7.80 1.13
C GLN A 65 -21.71 8.66 -0.04
N LEU A 66 -20.87 8.85 -1.07
CA LEU A 66 -21.26 9.57 -2.29
C LEU A 66 -22.41 8.88 -3.03
N LYS A 67 -22.39 7.54 -3.08
CA LYS A 67 -23.46 6.76 -3.68
C LYS A 67 -24.78 6.93 -2.92
N GLU A 68 -24.75 6.86 -1.60
CA GLU A 68 -25.92 7.08 -0.74
C GLU A 68 -26.52 8.49 -0.94
N ILE A 69 -25.69 9.53 -0.94
CA ILE A 69 -26.14 10.91 -1.18
C ILE A 69 -26.78 11.03 -2.57
N LYS A 70 -26.16 10.44 -3.60
CA LYS A 70 -26.69 10.47 -4.96
C LYS A 70 -28.06 9.77 -5.06
N GLU A 71 -28.23 8.64 -4.38
CA GLU A 71 -29.51 7.92 -4.34
C GLU A 71 -30.60 8.72 -3.63
N LEU A 72 -30.27 9.43 -2.54
CA LEU A 72 -31.21 10.31 -1.85
C LEU A 72 -31.64 11.51 -2.70
N LEU A 73 -30.73 12.07 -3.51
CA LEU A 73 -31.04 13.18 -4.42
C LEU A 73 -31.91 12.76 -5.61
N ILE A 74 -31.78 11.51 -6.09
CA ILE A 74 -32.60 10.99 -7.20
C ILE A 74 -34.00 10.58 -6.74
N LYS A 75 -34.18 10.30 -5.44
CA LYS A 75 -35.44 9.81 -4.86
C LYS A 75 -36.37 10.94 -4.37
N GLN A 76 -35.94 12.21 -4.48
CA GLN A 76 -36.79 13.39 -4.31
C GLN A 76 -37.31 13.88 -5.65
#